data_AF-A0A820SA72-F1
#
_entry.id   AF-A0A820SA72-F1
#
_cell.length_a   1.000
_cell.length_b   1.000
_cell.length_c   1.000
_cell.angle_alpha   90.00
_cell.angle_beta   90.00
_cell.angle_gamma   90.00
#
_symmetry.space_group_name_H-M   'P 1'
#
loop_
_entity.id
_entity.type
_entity.pdbx_description
1 polymer ?
#
loop_
_entity_poly.entity_id
_entity_poly.type
_entity_poly.pdbx_seq_one_letter_code
_entity_poly.pdbx_strand_id
1 'polypeptide(L)'
;MYCLFVDKPWLKYQFTDVHRKLIKKPDELECEMKDPTANIDKIVLDKTLGSLMGLALGDALDAHVEFRSHEYLQANLVKNLKGGGTWGLDNGQFTDDTSMALCLATSLIARRDFVAYDQLVRYKWWYQYGYMSSTGQCFDI
;
A
#
# COMPACT_ATOMS: atom_id res chain seq x y z
N MET A 1 -10.51 -13.21 11.08
CA MET A 1 -9.85 -12.36 10.08
C MET A 1 -9.77 -10.97 10.67
N TYR A 2 -8.62 -10.59 11.25
CA TYR A 2 -8.43 -9.24 11.76
C TYR A 2 -8.13 -8.35 10.57
N CYS A 3 -9.10 -7.53 10.19
CA CYS A 3 -8.90 -6.57 9.13
C CYS A 3 -8.05 -5.41 9.68
N LEU A 4 -6.83 -5.29 9.18
CA LEU A 4 -5.78 -4.42 9.73
C LEU A 4 -6.06 -2.91 9.53
N PHE A 5 -7.18 -2.52 8.90
CA PHE A 5 -7.42 -1.15 8.44
C PHE A 5 -8.76 -0.51 8.86
N VAL A 6 -9.59 -1.15 9.70
CA VAL A 6 -11.03 -0.80 9.81
C VAL A 6 -11.35 0.40 10.70
N ASP A 7 -10.54 0.78 11.68
CA ASP A 7 -10.93 1.83 12.64
C ASP A 7 -10.34 3.20 12.32
N LYS A 8 -10.80 3.83 11.23
CA LYS A 8 -10.47 5.25 10.97
C LYS A 8 -11.70 6.08 10.55
N PRO A 9 -12.09 7.12 11.32
CA PRO A 9 -13.31 7.92 11.08
C PRO A 9 -13.40 8.65 9.73
N TRP A 10 -12.26 8.98 9.14
CA TRP A 10 -12.11 9.70 7.87
C TRP A 10 -12.51 8.91 6.61
N LEU A 11 -12.71 7.59 6.69
CA LEU A 11 -13.17 6.77 5.56
C LEU A 11 -14.47 7.33 4.97
N LYS A 12 -15.39 7.87 5.78
CA LYS A 12 -16.72 8.33 5.34
C LYS A 12 -16.72 9.41 4.24
N TYR A 13 -15.63 10.15 4.04
CA TYR A 13 -15.57 11.29 3.11
C TYR A 13 -14.94 10.96 1.75
N GLN A 14 -14.44 9.74 1.55
CA GLN A 14 -13.60 9.40 0.39
C GLN A 14 -14.39 8.81 -0.78
N PHE A 15 -15.68 8.53 -0.61
CA PHE A 15 -16.40 7.57 -1.45
C PHE A 15 -17.57 8.17 -2.22
N THR A 16 -17.37 9.33 -2.84
CA THR A 16 -18.36 9.88 -3.77
C THR A 16 -17.76 10.17 -5.13
N ASP A 17 -18.42 9.73 -6.20
CA ASP A 17 -18.04 10.07 -7.57
C ASP A 17 -18.24 11.57 -7.86
N VAL A 18 -17.94 12.02 -9.09
CA VAL A 18 -18.10 13.42 -9.52
C VAL A 18 -19.55 13.93 -9.42
N HIS A 19 -20.52 13.04 -9.27
CA HIS A 19 -21.95 13.31 -9.09
C HIS A 19 -22.42 13.11 -7.65
N ARG A 20 -21.50 12.97 -6.70
CA ARG A 20 -21.77 12.68 -5.28
C ARG A 20 -22.44 11.32 -5.03
N LYS A 21 -22.41 10.40 -5.99
CA LYS A 21 -22.94 9.05 -5.80
C LYS A 21 -21.95 8.21 -5.02
N LEU A 22 -22.44 7.48 -4.02
CA LEU A 22 -21.61 6.62 -3.18
C LEU A 22 -20.89 5.57 -4.04
N ILE A 23 -19.56 5.63 -4.08
CA ILE A 23 -18.71 4.50 -4.44
C ILE A 23 -18.68 3.62 -3.19
N LYS A 24 -18.69 2.28 -3.32
CA LYS A 24 -18.67 1.41 -2.13
C LYS A 24 -17.42 1.68 -1.30
N LYS A 25 -17.55 1.65 0.03
CA LYS A 25 -16.43 1.83 0.95
C LYS A 25 -15.44 0.65 0.84
N PRO A 26 -14.16 0.79 1.24
CA PRO A 26 -13.17 -0.27 1.30
C PRO A 26 -13.64 -1.49 2.08
N ASP A 27 -14.32 -1.31 3.22
CA ASP A 27 -14.92 -2.41 3.99
C ASP A 27 -16.03 -3.14 3.22
N GLU A 28 -16.81 -2.42 2.42
CA GLU A 28 -17.85 -2.99 1.55
C GLU A 28 -17.22 -3.73 0.36
N LEU A 29 -16.09 -3.26 -0.17
CA LEU A 29 -15.32 -3.93 -1.23
C LEU A 29 -14.56 -5.15 -0.69
N GLU A 30 -14.03 -5.08 0.52
CA GLU A 30 -13.37 -6.19 1.21
C GLU A 30 -14.35 -7.32 1.55
N CYS A 31 -15.59 -6.97 1.89
CA CYS A 31 -16.67 -7.96 2.06
C CYS A 31 -17.00 -8.71 0.75
N GLU A 32 -16.64 -8.17 -0.41
CA GLU A 32 -16.78 -8.82 -1.72
C GLU A 32 -15.52 -9.64 -2.12
N MET A 33 -14.41 -9.48 -1.39
CA MET A 33 -13.21 -10.29 -1.56
C MET A 33 -13.49 -11.71 -1.05
N LYS A 34 -13.84 -12.60 -1.98
CA LYS A 34 -13.94 -14.02 -1.69
C LYS A 34 -12.56 -14.63 -1.61
N ASP A 35 -12.39 -15.58 -0.70
CA ASP A 35 -11.16 -16.38 -0.61
C ASP A 35 -10.78 -16.94 -1.99
N PRO A 36 -9.47 -16.99 -2.31
CA PRO A 36 -9.02 -17.62 -3.53
C PRO A 36 -9.49 -19.09 -3.59
N THR A 37 -9.79 -19.55 -4.80
CA THR A 37 -10.21 -20.94 -5.04
C THR A 37 -9.18 -21.94 -4.52
N ALA A 38 -9.66 -23.07 -3.99
CA ALA A 38 -8.92 -24.03 -3.16
C ALA A 38 -7.77 -24.82 -3.84
N ASN A 39 -7.24 -24.39 -4.97
CA ASN A 39 -6.16 -25.10 -5.67
C ASN A 39 -5.14 -24.14 -6.29
N ILE A 40 -4.39 -23.42 -5.44
CA ILE A 40 -3.26 -22.60 -5.87
C ILE A 40 -1.97 -23.43 -5.80
N ASP A 41 -1.16 -23.38 -6.86
CA ASP A 41 0.18 -23.94 -6.87
C ASP A 41 1.03 -23.30 -5.76
N LYS A 42 1.57 -24.11 -4.85
CA LYS A 42 2.30 -23.63 -3.67
C LYS A 42 3.58 -22.87 -4.03
N ILE A 43 4.26 -23.24 -5.11
CA ILE A 43 5.49 -22.57 -5.57
C ILE A 43 5.13 -21.19 -6.13
N VAL A 44 4.04 -21.10 -6.88
CA VAL A 44 3.55 -19.80 -7.39
C VAL A 44 3.15 -18.90 -6.22
N LEU A 45 2.40 -19.43 -5.25
CA LEU A 45 1.99 -18.67 -4.06
C LEU A 45 3.20 -18.13 -3.28
N ASP A 46 4.18 -18.98 -2.99
CA ASP A 46 5.39 -18.59 -2.26
C ASP A 46 6.15 -17.47 -2.97
N LYS A 47 6.33 -17.58 -4.29
CA LYS A 47 6.97 -16.55 -5.10
C LYS A 47 6.18 -15.24 -5.11
N THR A 48 4.86 -15.30 -5.28
CA THR A 48 4.01 -14.11 -5.29
C THR A 48 4.03 -13.40 -3.93
N LEU A 49 3.95 -14.16 -2.83
CA LEU A 49 4.09 -13.61 -1.48
C LEU A 49 5.46 -12.97 -1.29
N GLY A 50 6.53 -13.68 -1.66
CA GLY A 50 7.90 -13.18 -1.60
C GLY A 50 8.10 -11.90 -2.42
N SER A 51 7.48 -11.77 -3.59
CA SER A 51 7.55 -10.54 -4.39
C SER A 51 6.85 -9.36 -3.72
N LEU A 52 5.64 -9.54 -3.19
CA LEU A 52 4.90 -8.46 -2.54
C LEU A 52 5.52 -8.06 -1.20
N MET A 53 5.93 -9.04 -0.39
CA MET A 53 6.65 -8.79 0.86
C MET A 53 8.03 -8.17 0.61
N GLY A 54 8.75 -8.64 -0.41
CA GLY A 54 10.05 -8.12 -0.79
C GLY A 54 9.99 -6.67 -1.26
N LEU A 55 8.93 -6.28 -1.98
CA LEU A 55 8.66 -4.89 -2.34
C LEU A 55 8.52 -4.03 -1.07
N ALA A 56 7.61 -4.42 -0.15
CA ALA A 56 7.37 -3.65 1.07
C ALA A 56 8.58 -3.59 2.01
N LEU A 57 9.35 -4.68 2.09
CA LEU A 57 10.57 -4.73 2.88
C LEU A 57 11.68 -3.88 2.27
N GLY A 58 11.86 -3.91 0.95
CA GLY A 58 12.87 -3.12 0.24
C GLY A 58 12.61 -1.63 0.37
N ASP A 59 11.38 -1.22 0.12
CA ASP A 59 10.87 0.14 0.32
C ASP A 59 11.16 0.63 1.76
N ALA A 60 10.63 -0.06 2.78
CA ALA A 60 10.81 0.35 4.18
C ALA A 60 12.29 0.31 4.65
N LEU A 61 13.14 -0.49 4.00
CA LEU A 61 14.56 -0.56 4.30
C LEU A 61 15.31 0.66 3.78
N ASP A 62 14.96 1.17 2.60
CA ASP A 62 15.66 2.30 1.94
C ASP A 62 15.11 3.68 2.37
N ALA A 63 13.85 3.76 2.79
CA ALA A 63 13.17 5.02 3.10
C ALA A 63 13.94 5.96 4.06
N HIS A 64 14.65 5.41 5.06
CA HIS A 64 15.41 6.23 6.01
C HIS A 64 16.72 6.82 5.46
N VAL A 65 17.20 6.32 4.32
CA VAL A 65 18.40 6.80 3.63
C VAL A 65 18.11 7.41 2.27
N GLU A 66 16.84 7.60 1.95
CA GLU A 66 16.43 8.31 0.74
C GLU A 66 17.10 9.69 0.64
N PHE A 67 17.48 10.07 -0.59
CA PHE A 67 18.23 11.28 -0.93
C PHE A 67 19.60 11.45 -0.23
N ARG A 68 20.14 10.40 0.41
CA ARG A 68 21.50 10.43 0.96
C ARG A 68 22.52 10.16 -0.13
N SER A 69 23.71 10.76 0.02
CA SER A 69 24.80 10.57 -0.93
C SER A 69 25.38 9.15 -0.83
N HIS A 70 26.06 8.72 -1.88
CA HIS A 70 26.75 7.43 -1.87
C HIS A 70 27.79 7.33 -0.73
N GLU A 71 28.51 8.42 -0.45
CA GLU A 71 29.49 8.48 0.65
C GLU A 71 28.81 8.29 2.00
N TYR A 72 27.62 8.86 2.20
CA TYR A 72 26.83 8.63 3.40
C TYR A 72 26.45 7.15 3.54
N LEU A 73 26.00 6.50 2.46
CA LEU A 73 25.61 5.08 2.46
C LEU A 73 26.81 4.14 2.73
N GLN A 74 28.00 4.48 2.22
CA GLN A 74 29.21 3.72 2.52
C GLN A 74 29.59 3.82 4.01
N ALA A 75 29.43 5.00 4.62
CA ALA A 75 29.70 5.20 6.03
C ALA A 75 28.59 4.63 6.95
N ASN A 76 27.35 4.58 6.45
CA ASN A 76 26.16 4.20 7.21
C ASN A 76 25.41 3.06 6.52
N LEU A 77 26.03 1.88 6.54
CA LEU A 77 25.44 0.69 5.92
C LEU A 77 24.04 0.38 6.45
N VAL A 78 23.09 0.24 5.54
CA VAL A 78 21.73 -0.19 5.81
C VAL A 78 21.73 -1.70 6.08
N LYS A 79 21.47 -2.07 7.33
CA LYS A 79 21.49 -3.48 7.79
C LYS A 79 20.20 -3.92 8.48
N ASN A 80 19.37 -2.98 8.89
CA ASN A 80 18.15 -3.20 9.65
C ASN A 80 17.11 -2.16 9.22
N LEU A 81 15.83 -2.48 9.42
CA LEU A 81 14.75 -1.50 9.31
C LEU A 81 14.95 -0.42 10.38
N LYS A 82 15.05 0.82 9.94
CA LYS A 82 15.21 2.01 10.78
C LYS A 82 14.23 3.07 10.31
N GLY A 83 13.69 3.82 11.24
CA GLY A 83 12.94 5.04 11.00
C GLY A 83 13.85 6.23 10.74
N GLY A 84 13.24 7.41 10.62
CA GLY A 84 13.89 8.66 10.28
C GLY A 84 13.77 8.97 8.78
N GLY A 85 14.89 9.31 8.14
CA GLY A 85 14.89 9.73 6.74
C GLY A 85 14.29 11.11 6.50
N THR A 86 14.01 11.37 5.23
CA THR A 86 13.42 12.62 4.73
C THR A 86 12.09 12.92 5.39
N TRP A 87 11.31 11.87 5.65
CA TRP A 87 9.92 11.95 6.09
C TRP A 87 9.72 11.69 7.59
N GLY A 88 10.80 11.38 8.33
CA GLY A 88 10.71 11.14 9.78
C GLY A 88 9.89 9.90 10.16
N LEU A 89 10.01 8.82 9.37
CA LEU A 89 9.21 7.61 9.50
C LEU A 89 9.51 6.82 10.78
N ASP A 90 8.55 6.04 11.24
CA ASP A 90 8.76 4.99 12.24
C ASP A 90 9.42 3.75 11.61
N ASN A 91 10.02 2.90 12.45
CA ASN A 91 10.65 1.66 11.98
C ASN A 91 9.64 0.78 11.22
N GLY A 92 9.94 0.46 9.96
CA GLY A 92 9.14 -0.44 9.13
C GLY A 92 7.98 0.23 8.41
N GLN A 93 7.82 1.55 8.49
CA GLN A 93 6.93 2.28 7.60
C GLN A 93 7.53 2.33 6.19
N PHE A 94 6.68 2.00 5.21
CA PHE A 94 6.96 2.02 3.77
C PHE A 94 6.43 3.31 3.13
N THR A 95 6.83 3.63 1.90
CA THR A 95 6.53 4.87 1.17
C THR A 95 5.46 4.68 0.07
N ASP A 96 5.55 5.47 -1.01
CA ASP A 96 4.65 5.44 -2.15
C ASP A 96 4.72 4.13 -2.93
N ASP A 97 5.90 3.52 -3.09
CA ASP A 97 6.10 2.23 -3.78
C ASP A 97 5.09 1.17 -3.29
N THR A 98 5.08 0.93 -1.98
CA THR A 98 4.16 -0.05 -1.37
C THR A 98 2.72 0.44 -1.36
N SER A 99 2.48 1.73 -1.12
CA SER A 99 1.12 2.29 -1.09
C SER A 99 0.44 2.14 -2.45
N MET A 100 1.15 2.42 -3.54
CA MET A 100 0.67 2.25 -4.92
C MET A 100 0.50 0.77 -5.28
N ALA A 101 1.44 -0.10 -4.88
CA ALA A 101 1.33 -1.54 -5.09
C ALA A 101 0.07 -2.11 -4.41
N LEU A 102 -0.21 -1.71 -3.16
CA LEU A 102 -1.41 -2.11 -2.42
C LEU A 102 -2.70 -1.60 -3.08
N CYS A 103 -2.70 -0.37 -3.58
CA CYS A 103 -3.83 0.17 -4.33
C CYS A 103 -4.13 -0.66 -5.59
N LEU A 104 -3.09 -1.00 -6.37
CA LEU A 104 -3.23 -1.86 -7.56
C LEU A 104 -3.72 -3.26 -7.17
N ALA A 105 -3.12 -3.89 -6.18
CA ALA A 105 -3.51 -5.23 -5.72
C ALA A 105 -4.98 -5.25 -5.28
N THR A 106 -5.43 -4.23 -4.53
CA THR A 106 -6.83 -4.14 -4.11
C THR A 106 -7.77 -3.99 -5.31
N SER A 107 -7.40 -3.19 -6.31
CA SER A 107 -8.17 -3.07 -7.56
C SER A 107 -8.29 -4.41 -8.26
N LEU A 108 -7.18 -5.14 -8.43
CA LEU A 108 -7.16 -6.43 -9.13
C LEU A 108 -8.05 -7.46 -8.41
N ILE A 109 -7.99 -7.52 -7.07
CA ILE A 109 -8.79 -8.48 -6.31
C ILE A 109 -10.28 -8.12 -6.36
N ALA A 110 -10.62 -6.84 -6.14
CA ALA A 110 -12.00 -6.38 -6.12
C ALA A 110 -12.67 -6.49 -7.50
N ARG A 111 -11.93 -6.21 -8.58
CA ARG A 111 -12.45 -6.22 -9.95
C ARG A 111 -12.34 -7.58 -10.63
N ARG A 112 -11.48 -8.47 -10.13
CA ARG A 112 -11.07 -9.73 -10.77
C ARG A 112 -10.57 -9.53 -12.21
N ASP A 113 -10.08 -8.33 -12.50
CA ASP A 113 -9.62 -7.88 -13.81
C ASP A 113 -8.80 -6.60 -13.62
N PHE A 114 -8.04 -6.23 -14.66
CA PHE A 114 -7.39 -4.94 -14.74
C PHE A 114 -8.38 -3.87 -15.21
N VAL A 115 -8.87 -3.06 -14.27
CA VAL A 115 -9.74 -1.91 -14.57
C VAL A 115 -9.00 -0.62 -14.21
N ALA A 116 -8.34 -0.02 -15.21
CA ALA A 116 -7.50 1.18 -15.02
C ALA A 116 -8.20 2.32 -14.26
N TYR A 117 -9.49 2.53 -14.50
CA TYR A 117 -10.26 3.55 -13.79
C TYR A 117 -10.37 3.28 -12.28
N ASP A 118 -10.61 2.03 -11.87
CA ASP A 118 -10.71 1.65 -10.45
C ASP A 118 -9.36 1.83 -9.74
N GLN A 119 -8.27 1.42 -10.40
CA GLN A 119 -6.90 1.64 -9.94
C GLN A 119 -6.61 3.14 -9.73
N LEU A 120 -6.92 4.00 -10.71
CA LEU A 120 -6.70 5.44 -10.60
C LEU A 120 -7.53 6.08 -9.48
N VAL A 121 -8.77 5.62 -9.27
CA VAL A 121 -9.59 6.07 -8.14
C VAL A 121 -8.92 5.75 -6.81
N ARG A 122 -8.34 4.55 -6.66
CA ARG A 122 -7.61 4.16 -5.43
C ARG A 122 -6.32 4.94 -5.24
N TYR A 123 -5.55 5.19 -6.31
CA TYR A 123 -4.39 6.08 -6.25
C TYR A 123 -4.79 7.49 -5.80
N LYS A 124 -5.92 7.99 -6.29
CA LYS A 124 -6.47 9.28 -5.84
C LYS A 124 -6.87 9.23 -4.36
N TRP A 125 -7.42 8.12 -3.86
CA TRP A 125 -7.71 7.97 -2.44
C TRP A 125 -6.46 7.94 -1.58
N TRP A 126 -5.38 7.31 -2.05
CA TRP A 126 -4.09 7.39 -1.40
C TRP A 126 -3.62 8.85 -1.37
N TYR A 127 -3.53 9.50 -2.53
CA TYR A 127 -3.10 10.88 -2.66
C TYR A 127 -3.87 11.86 -1.77
N GLN A 128 -5.21 11.79 -1.76
CA GLN A 128 -6.04 12.75 -1.04
C GLN A 128 -6.21 12.41 0.44
N TYR A 129 -6.15 11.14 0.79
CA TYR A 129 -6.60 10.66 2.09
C TYR A 129 -5.79 9.50 2.66
N GLY A 130 -4.56 9.29 2.24
CA GLY A 130 -3.65 8.27 2.79
C GLY A 130 -4.19 6.84 2.78
N TYR A 131 -5.12 6.49 1.88
CA TYR A 131 -5.54 5.11 1.68
C TYR A 131 -4.34 4.21 1.39
N MET A 132 -4.22 3.08 2.09
CA MET A 132 -3.06 2.16 2.01
C MET A 132 -1.70 2.78 2.37
N SER A 133 -1.66 3.92 3.07
CA SER A 133 -0.42 4.52 3.59
C SER A 133 -0.02 3.94 4.94
N SER A 134 1.29 3.78 5.15
CA SER A 134 1.89 3.38 6.44
C SER A 134 1.83 4.46 7.53
N THR A 135 1.70 5.74 7.13
CA THR A 135 1.63 6.90 8.03
C THR A 135 0.21 7.43 8.20
N GLY A 136 -0.73 6.93 7.36
CA GLY A 136 -2.08 7.48 7.27
C GLY A 136 -2.12 8.85 6.57
N GLN A 137 -1.13 9.19 5.74
CA GLN A 137 -1.18 10.34 4.82
C GLN A 137 -0.44 9.99 3.53
N CYS A 138 -0.69 10.69 2.42
CA CYS A 138 0.18 10.59 1.24
C CYS A 138 1.43 11.44 1.45
N PHE A 139 2.57 10.89 1.04
CA PHE A 139 3.89 11.53 1.04
C PHE A 139 4.74 10.84 -0.04
N ASP A 140 5.93 11.38 -0.30
CA ASP A 140 6.93 10.81 -1.21
C ASP A 140 6.49 10.71 -2.68
N ILE A 141 6.09 11.85 -3.28
CA ILE A 141 5.69 11.98 -4.70
C ILE A 141 6.18 13.28 -5.34
#